data_AF-A0AAX0Z0B3-F1
#
_entry.id   AF-A0AAX0Z0B3-F1
#
_cell.length_a   1.000
_cell.length_b   1.000
_cell.length_c   1.000
_cell.angle_alpha   90.00
_cell.angle_beta   90.00
_cell.angle_gamma   90.00
#
_symmetry.space_group_name_H-M   'P 1'
#
loop_
_entity.id
_entity.type
_entity.pdbx_description
1 polymer ?
#
loop_
_entity_poly.entity_id
_entity_poly.type
_entity_poly.pdbx_seq_one_letter_code
_entity_poly.pdbx_strand_id
1 'polypeptide(L)'
;MVNKIEELKVSNGWKKRFQLFNSIGGSEAKSIITLTIHNKKYSALSWWDQSSLVCLLWPLIFGGFWYFAKKMWGKGFVLTGLVMLIKSLFIITTYTLHIESMARFYVFGAFAVGIYSYLGAFDYYKFKVCNEKMWPGFGIFKRTPIITLFVILSLLVLVATIWFTTKL
;
A
#
# COMPACT_ATOMS: atom_id res chain seq x y z
N MET A 1 -15.47 20.67 -0.34
CA MET A 1 -14.22 19.87 -0.43
C MET A 1 -13.36 20.22 -1.64
N VAL A 2 -13.93 20.61 -2.80
CA VAL A 2 -13.16 20.99 -4.01
C VAL A 2 -12.17 22.13 -3.74
N ASN A 3 -12.60 23.20 -3.06
CA ASN A 3 -11.72 24.34 -2.71
C ASN A 3 -10.50 23.93 -1.86
N LYS A 4 -10.67 22.94 -0.98
CA LYS A 4 -9.59 22.44 -0.12
C LYS A 4 -8.51 21.70 -0.92
N ILE A 5 -8.84 21.11 -2.07
CA ILE A 5 -7.87 20.41 -2.92
C ILE A 5 -7.00 21.41 -3.70
N GLU A 6 -7.57 22.54 -4.11
CA GLU A 6 -6.84 23.58 -4.84
C GLU A 6 -5.78 24.29 -4.01
N GLU A 7 -6.01 24.38 -2.70
CA GLU A 7 -5.06 24.98 -1.76
C GLU A 7 -3.89 24.04 -1.39
N LEU A 8 -3.95 22.76 -1.78
CA LEU A 8 -2.90 21.80 -1.46
C LEU A 8 -1.61 22.11 -2.24
N LYS A 9 -0.49 22.18 -1.53
CA LYS A 9 0.87 22.24 -2.09
C LYS A 9 1.30 20.89 -2.69
N VAL A 10 0.64 20.47 -3.77
CA VAL A 10 0.94 19.27 -4.57
C VAL A 10 0.88 19.63 -6.06
N SER A 11 1.48 18.81 -6.93
CA SER A 11 1.44 19.08 -8.37
C SER A 11 0.02 19.01 -8.95
N ASN A 12 -0.22 19.70 -10.07
CA ASN A 12 -1.52 19.72 -10.74
C ASN A 12 -2.03 18.31 -11.11
N GLY A 13 -1.14 17.39 -11.46
CA GLY A 13 -1.51 15.98 -11.69
C GLY A 13 -2.07 15.29 -10.44
N TRP A 14 -1.55 15.60 -9.25
CA TRP A 14 -2.11 15.10 -7.99
C TRP A 14 -3.43 15.76 -7.63
N LYS A 15 -3.59 17.06 -7.88
CA LYS A 15 -4.88 17.74 -7.70
C LYS A 15 -5.97 17.10 -8.56
N LYS A 16 -5.71 16.86 -9.85
CA LYS A 16 -6.65 16.17 -10.76
C LYS A 16 -7.03 14.78 -10.23
N ARG A 17 -6.07 14.01 -9.76
CA ARG A 17 -6.32 12.69 -9.14
C ARG A 17 -7.16 12.79 -7.87
N PHE A 18 -6.89 13.78 -7.01
CA PHE A 18 -7.66 14.00 -5.79
C PHE A 18 -9.10 14.44 -6.07
N GLN A 19 -9.30 15.28 -7.08
CA GLN A 19 -10.64 15.64 -7.56
C GLN A 19 -11.38 14.41 -8.09
N LEU A 20 -10.69 13.55 -8.85
CA LEU A 20 -11.25 12.30 -9.35
C LEU A 20 -11.63 11.34 -8.22
N PHE A 21 -10.78 11.17 -7.19
CA PHE A 21 -11.17 10.43 -5.99
C PHE A 21 -12.39 11.05 -5.31
N ASN A 22 -12.47 12.37 -5.24
CA ASN A 22 -13.60 13.06 -4.61
C ASN A 22 -14.90 12.87 -5.40
N SER A 23 -14.87 12.85 -6.73
CA SER A 23 -16.07 12.66 -7.57
C SER A 23 -16.68 11.26 -7.41
N ILE A 24 -15.86 10.26 -7.13
CA ILE A 24 -16.31 8.87 -6.91
C ILE A 24 -16.61 8.52 -5.44
N GLY A 25 -16.58 9.48 -4.50
CA GLY A 25 -16.88 9.24 -3.08
C GLY A 25 -15.69 8.80 -2.23
N GLY A 26 -14.46 9.15 -2.64
CA GLY A 26 -13.23 8.79 -1.95
C GLY A 26 -13.14 9.26 -0.49
N SER A 27 -13.82 10.35 -0.13
CA SER A 27 -13.87 10.84 1.25
C SER A 27 -14.58 9.86 2.20
N GLU A 28 -15.65 9.22 1.74
CA GLU A 28 -16.47 8.30 2.54
C GLU A 28 -15.93 6.87 2.53
N ALA A 29 -15.25 6.45 1.47
CA ALA A 29 -14.71 5.10 1.36
C ALA A 29 -13.67 4.79 2.44
N LYS A 30 -13.75 3.60 3.04
CA LYS A 30 -12.81 3.16 4.08
C LYS A 30 -11.51 2.60 3.50
N SER A 31 -11.56 2.04 2.30
CA SER A 31 -10.41 1.50 1.57
C SER A 31 -10.58 1.67 0.07
N ILE A 32 -9.47 1.58 -0.68
CA ILE A 32 -9.51 1.59 -2.15
C ILE A 32 -10.32 0.40 -2.70
N ILE A 33 -10.32 -0.73 -2.00
CA ILE A 33 -11.13 -1.90 -2.33
C ILE A 33 -12.62 -1.54 -2.28
N THR A 34 -13.10 -0.91 -1.19
CA THR A 34 -14.51 -0.47 -1.11
C THR A 34 -14.86 0.60 -2.14
N LEU A 35 -13.88 1.40 -2.55
CA LEU A 35 -14.08 2.43 -3.56
C LEU A 35 -14.15 1.87 -4.99
N THR A 36 -13.55 0.70 -5.24
CA THR A 36 -13.42 0.11 -6.58
C THR A 36 -14.39 -1.05 -6.79
N ILE A 37 -14.55 -1.92 -5.80
CA ILE A 37 -15.44 -3.08 -5.85
C ILE A 37 -16.85 -2.61 -5.47
N HIS A 38 -17.77 -2.61 -6.44
CA HIS A 38 -19.19 -2.20 -6.35
C HIS A 38 -19.52 -0.70 -6.42
N ASN A 39 -18.57 0.16 -6.79
CA ASN A 39 -18.88 1.58 -6.98
C ASN A 39 -19.27 1.89 -8.43
N LYS A 40 -20.56 2.16 -8.67
CA LYS A 40 -21.08 2.53 -10.00
C LYS A 40 -20.39 3.77 -10.58
N LYS A 41 -19.93 4.70 -9.73
CA LYS A 41 -19.20 5.90 -10.17
C LYS A 41 -17.79 5.57 -10.64
N TYR A 42 -17.14 4.58 -10.01
CA TYR A 42 -15.82 4.11 -10.44
C TYR A 42 -15.92 3.34 -11.77
N SER A 43 -16.91 2.46 -11.92
CA SER A 43 -17.12 1.70 -13.16
C SER A 43 -17.51 2.59 -14.35
N ALA A 44 -18.08 3.77 -14.10
CA ALA A 44 -18.41 4.76 -15.12
C ALA A 44 -17.22 5.59 -15.61
N LEU A 45 -16.06 5.51 -14.94
CA LEU A 45 -14.85 6.20 -15.37
C LEU A 45 -14.24 5.55 -16.62
N SER A 46 -13.49 6.34 -17.39
CA SER A 46 -12.68 5.82 -18.48
C SER A 46 -11.62 4.85 -17.96
N TRP A 47 -11.18 3.91 -18.79
CA TRP A 47 -10.13 2.96 -18.42
C TRP A 47 -8.82 3.67 -18.00
N TRP A 48 -8.51 4.80 -18.63
CA TRP A 48 -7.36 5.63 -18.27
C TRP A 48 -7.51 6.30 -16.91
N ASP A 49 -8.70 6.82 -16.59
CA ASP A 49 -8.98 7.40 -15.28
C ASP A 49 -8.94 6.33 -14.19
N GLN A 50 -9.55 5.17 -14.42
CA GLN A 50 -9.49 4.01 -13.51
C GLN A 50 -8.05 3.59 -13.24
N SER A 51 -7.28 3.31 -14.29
CA SER A 51 -5.89 2.89 -14.19
C SER A 51 -5.03 3.95 -13.51
N SER A 52 -5.30 5.23 -13.73
CA SER A 52 -4.57 6.30 -13.03
C SER A 52 -4.79 6.22 -11.52
N LEU A 53 -5.95 5.81 -11.02
CA LEU A 53 -6.24 5.75 -9.58
C LEU A 53 -5.57 4.57 -8.89
N VAL A 54 -5.37 3.45 -9.58
CA VAL A 54 -4.86 2.20 -8.98
C VAL A 54 -3.43 1.84 -9.38
N CYS A 55 -2.94 2.33 -10.51
CA CYS A 55 -1.60 2.02 -11.01
C CYS A 55 -0.73 3.27 -10.93
N LEU A 56 0.08 3.35 -9.88
CA LEU A 56 1.15 4.33 -9.78
C LEU A 56 2.48 3.70 -10.18
N LEU A 57 3.15 4.26 -11.18
CA LEU A 57 4.47 3.82 -11.60
C LEU A 57 5.54 3.98 -10.50
N TRP A 58 5.43 5.05 -9.69
CA TRP A 58 6.47 5.37 -8.70
C TRP A 58 6.53 4.38 -7.52
N PRO A 59 5.43 4.06 -6.81
CA PRO A 59 5.45 2.95 -5.86
C PRO A 59 5.70 1.60 -6.53
N LEU A 60 5.45 1.45 -7.83
CA LEU A 60 5.83 0.24 -8.54
C LEU A 60 7.37 0.07 -8.57
N ILE A 61 8.10 1.15 -8.84
CA ILE A 61 9.57 1.09 -8.92
C ILE A 61 10.21 1.14 -7.53
N PHE A 62 9.68 1.98 -6.64
CA PHE A 62 10.30 2.28 -5.34
C PHE A 62 9.68 1.53 -4.16
N GLY A 63 8.59 0.79 -4.37
CA GLY A 63 7.89 0.04 -3.32
C GLY A 63 7.57 0.91 -2.09
N GLY A 64 7.99 0.43 -0.92
CA GLY A 64 7.79 1.11 0.37
C GLY A 64 8.48 2.46 0.49
N PHE A 65 9.58 2.70 -0.24
CA PHE A 65 10.30 3.99 -0.19
C PHE A 65 9.42 5.16 -0.62
N TRP A 66 8.44 4.90 -1.48
CA TRP A 66 7.50 5.92 -1.92
C TRP A 66 6.64 6.48 -0.78
N TYR A 67 6.21 5.62 0.17
CA TYR A 67 5.42 6.07 1.33
C TYR A 67 6.22 7.01 2.23
N PHE A 68 7.51 6.72 2.43
CA PHE A 68 8.42 7.58 3.19
C PHE A 68 8.68 8.91 2.48
N ALA A 69 8.88 8.89 1.16
CA ALA A 69 9.02 10.11 0.35
C ALA A 69 7.78 11.03 0.42
N LYS A 70 6.58 10.46 0.55
CA LYS A 70 5.32 11.21 0.75
C LYS A 70 5.02 11.60 2.20
N LYS A 71 5.96 11.34 3.12
CA LYS A 71 5.83 11.60 4.56
C LYS A 71 4.70 10.78 5.23
N MET A 72 4.33 9.64 4.65
CA MET A 72 3.36 8.69 5.21
C MET A 72 4.06 7.59 6.00
N TRP A 73 4.91 7.98 6.96
CA TRP A 73 5.83 7.09 7.68
C TRP A 73 5.11 5.93 8.38
N GLY A 74 4.02 6.22 9.10
CA GLY A 74 3.28 5.19 9.84
C GLY A 74 2.75 4.09 8.91
N LYS A 75 2.01 4.47 7.86
CA LYS A 75 1.51 3.53 6.84
C LYS A 75 2.67 2.79 6.15
N GLY A 76 3.77 3.49 5.83
CA GLY A 76 4.96 2.91 5.22
C GLY A 76 5.60 1.80 6.06
N PHE A 77 5.78 2.03 7.36
CA PHE A 77 6.33 1.02 8.28
C PHE A 77 5.39 -0.17 8.46
N VAL A 78 4.09 0.06 8.65
CA VAL A 78 3.10 -1.03 8.77
C VAL A 78 3.07 -1.86 7.50
N LEU A 79 3.08 -1.22 6.33
CA LEU A 79 3.07 -1.93 5.05
C LEU A 79 4.37 -2.72 4.82
N THR A 80 5.50 -2.18 5.27
CA THR A 80 6.79 -2.88 5.25
C THR A 80 6.75 -4.16 6.11
N GLY A 81 6.23 -4.06 7.35
CA GLY A 81 6.07 -5.23 8.22
C GLY A 81 5.11 -6.27 7.63
N LEU A 82 3.98 -5.84 7.07
CA LEU A 82 3.05 -6.74 6.38
C LEU A 82 3.70 -7.45 5.18
N VAL A 83 4.46 -6.73 4.35
CA VAL A 83 5.18 -7.31 3.23
C VAL A 83 6.22 -8.34 3.72
N MET A 84 6.93 -8.08 4.82
CA MET A 84 7.84 -9.07 5.42
C MET A 84 7.10 -10.34 5.87
N LEU A 85 5.96 -10.20 6.55
CA LEU A 85 5.17 -11.35 7.00
C LEU A 85 4.61 -12.17 5.83
N ILE A 86 4.09 -11.50 4.79
CA ILE A 86 3.61 -12.18 3.58
C ILE A 86 4.78 -12.88 2.87
N LYS A 87 5.97 -12.27 2.84
CA LYS A 87 7.18 -12.91 2.30
C LYS A 87 7.51 -14.19 3.06
N SER A 88 7.49 -14.14 4.39
CA SER A 88 7.75 -15.31 5.23
C SER A 88 6.76 -16.44 4.93
N LEU A 89 5.46 -16.11 4.86
CA LEU A 89 4.42 -17.07 4.50
C LEU A 89 4.68 -17.67 3.11
N PHE A 90 5.01 -16.83 2.13
CA PHE A 90 5.30 -17.27 0.77
C PHE A 90 6.51 -18.21 0.72
N ILE A 91 7.60 -17.89 1.43
CA ILE A 91 8.79 -18.75 1.56
C ILE A 91 8.42 -20.11 2.16
N ILE A 92 7.63 -20.13 3.24
CA ILE A 92 7.19 -21.38 3.88
C ILE A 92 6.39 -22.25 2.91
N THR A 93 5.34 -21.69 2.30
CA THR A 93 4.44 -22.43 1.40
C THR A 93 5.18 -22.99 0.18
N THR A 94 6.08 -22.20 -0.39
CA THR A 94 6.83 -22.61 -1.58
C THR A 94 7.99 -23.56 -1.26
N TYR A 95 8.54 -23.50 -0.04
CA TYR A 95 9.44 -24.53 0.48
C TYR A 95 8.72 -25.87 0.64
N THR A 96 7.52 -25.87 1.24
CA THR A 96 6.71 -27.10 1.41
C THR A 96 6.23 -27.73 0.11
N LEU A 97 6.09 -26.92 -0.95
CA LEU A 97 5.67 -27.37 -2.29
C LEU A 97 6.85 -27.70 -3.22
N HIS A 98 8.09 -27.65 -2.73
CA HIS A 98 9.31 -27.89 -3.51
C HIS A 98 9.44 -27.00 -4.78
N ILE A 99 8.91 -25.77 -4.74
CA ILE A 99 8.97 -24.82 -5.85
C ILE A 99 10.36 -24.18 -5.90
N GLU A 100 10.93 -24.06 -7.10
CA GLU A 100 12.28 -23.49 -7.32
C GLU A 100 12.45 -22.07 -6.76
N SER A 101 13.63 -21.81 -6.19
CA SER A 101 13.94 -20.58 -5.44
C SER A 101 13.84 -19.29 -6.26
N MET A 102 14.16 -19.35 -7.55
CA MET A 102 14.13 -18.18 -8.43
C MET A 102 12.69 -17.76 -8.75
N ALA A 103 11.80 -18.72 -9.04
CA ALA A 103 10.38 -18.43 -9.23
C ALA A 103 9.77 -17.77 -7.98
N ARG A 104 10.20 -18.18 -6.78
CA ARG A 104 9.74 -17.60 -5.52
C ARG A 104 10.05 -16.10 -5.41
N PHE A 105 11.27 -15.71 -5.79
CA PHE A 105 11.75 -14.33 -5.63
C PHE A 105 11.03 -13.35 -6.56
N TYR A 106 10.89 -13.71 -7.84
CA TYR A 106 10.25 -12.84 -8.83
C TYR A 106 8.74 -12.65 -8.59
N VAL A 107 8.01 -13.73 -8.28
CA VAL A 107 6.56 -13.67 -8.03
C VAL A 107 6.27 -12.80 -6.81
N PHE A 108 7.03 -12.99 -5.73
CA PHE A 108 6.85 -12.18 -4.53
C PHE A 108 7.23 -10.71 -4.76
N GLY A 109 8.34 -10.45 -5.45
CA GLY A 109 8.78 -9.09 -5.77
C GLY A 109 7.70 -8.32 -6.52
N ALA A 110 7.13 -8.91 -7.57
CA ALA A 110 6.04 -8.33 -8.35
C ALA A 110 4.78 -8.09 -7.48
N PHE A 111 4.42 -9.04 -6.62
CA PHE A 111 3.28 -8.93 -5.72
C PHE A 111 3.42 -7.78 -4.71
N ALA A 112 4.55 -7.71 -4.01
CA ALA A 112 4.81 -6.69 -3.00
C ALA A 112 4.75 -5.29 -3.60
N VAL A 113 5.39 -5.12 -4.76
CA VAL A 113 5.40 -3.90 -5.54
C VAL A 113 3.98 -3.50 -6.00
N GLY A 114 3.17 -4.47 -6.42
CA GLY A 114 1.77 -4.26 -6.78
C GLY A 114 0.93 -3.69 -5.64
N ILE A 115 1.12 -4.18 -4.41
CA ILE A 115 0.40 -3.67 -3.22
C ILE A 115 0.68 -2.17 -3.00
N TYR A 116 1.94 -1.76 -3.04
CA TYR A 116 2.32 -0.35 -2.84
C TYR A 116 1.70 0.56 -3.91
N SER A 117 1.69 0.10 -5.16
CA SER A 117 1.11 0.82 -6.29
C SER A 117 -0.40 0.99 -6.12
N TYR A 118 -1.09 -0.11 -5.79
CA TYR A 118 -2.54 -0.18 -5.66
C TYR A 118 -3.08 0.68 -4.51
N LEU A 119 -2.41 0.68 -3.36
CA LEU A 119 -2.83 1.42 -2.18
C LEU A 119 -2.38 2.89 -2.20
N GLY A 120 -1.21 3.16 -2.80
CA GLY A 120 -0.48 4.41 -2.60
C GLY A 120 -1.24 5.67 -2.98
N ALA A 121 -1.96 5.67 -4.11
CA ALA A 121 -2.68 6.84 -4.59
C ALA A 121 -3.81 7.25 -3.65
N PHE A 122 -4.59 6.26 -3.22
CA PHE A 122 -5.71 6.44 -2.31
C PHE A 122 -5.24 6.83 -0.92
N ASP A 123 -4.18 6.19 -0.42
CA ASP A 123 -3.58 6.55 0.86
C ASP A 123 -3.07 7.98 0.89
N TYR A 124 -2.46 8.42 -0.21
CA TYR A 124 -1.97 9.79 -0.31
C TYR A 124 -3.11 10.80 -0.41
N TYR A 125 -4.21 10.46 -1.10
CA TYR A 125 -5.44 11.25 -1.09
C TYR A 125 -6.00 11.37 0.33
N LYS A 126 -6.17 10.24 1.05
CA LYS A 126 -6.67 10.23 2.44
C LYS A 126 -5.76 11.02 3.39
N PHE A 127 -4.44 10.91 3.21
CA PHE A 127 -3.46 11.64 3.99
C PHE A 127 -3.55 13.16 3.77
N LYS A 128 -3.66 13.62 2.51
CA LYS A 128 -3.65 15.05 2.18
C LYS A 128 -5.01 15.74 2.31
N VAL A 129 -6.08 15.06 1.92
CA VAL A 129 -7.43 15.66 1.84
C VAL A 129 -8.21 15.42 3.14
N CYS A 130 -8.13 14.20 3.66
CA CYS A 130 -8.88 13.77 4.85
C CYS A 130 -8.06 13.83 6.16
N ASN A 131 -6.77 14.22 6.10
CA ASN A 131 -5.85 14.22 7.24
C ASN A 131 -5.74 12.84 7.94
N GLU A 132 -5.97 11.76 7.20
CA GLU A 132 -5.89 10.41 7.73
C GLU A 132 -4.43 9.95 7.83
N LYS A 133 -3.93 9.77 9.06
CA LYS A 133 -2.57 9.28 9.31
C LYS A 133 -2.42 7.75 9.27
N MET A 134 -3.52 7.02 9.48
CA MET A 134 -3.54 5.55 9.55
C MET A 134 -4.91 5.01 9.13
N TRP A 135 -4.97 3.79 8.56
CA TRP A 135 -6.21 3.20 8.07
C TRP A 135 -7.26 3.00 9.18
N PRO A 136 -8.56 3.15 8.86
CA PRO A 136 -9.65 2.77 9.76
C PRO A 136 -9.54 1.28 10.12
N GLY A 137 -9.52 0.95 11.41
CA GLY A 137 -9.30 -0.42 11.91
C GLY A 137 -7.87 -0.72 12.37
N PHE A 138 -6.88 0.04 11.89
CA PHE A 138 -5.47 -0.08 12.31
C PHE A 138 -5.13 0.92 13.44
N GLY A 139 -6.10 1.18 14.33
CA GLY A 139 -6.01 2.20 15.37
C GLY A 139 -4.83 1.99 16.34
N ILE A 140 -4.45 0.73 16.59
CA ILE A 140 -3.28 0.37 17.40
C ILE A 140 -1.97 0.93 16.82
N PHE A 141 -1.86 1.03 15.50
CA PHE A 141 -0.68 1.53 14.81
C PHE A 141 -0.61 3.06 14.76
N LYS A 142 -1.47 3.79 15.49
CA LYS A 142 -1.26 5.22 15.71
C LYS A 142 -0.09 5.51 16.65
N ARG A 143 0.28 4.55 17.50
CA ARG A 143 1.37 4.69 18.47
C ARG A 143 2.68 4.22 17.85
N THR A 144 3.67 5.12 17.77
CA THR A 144 4.99 4.82 17.20
C THR A 144 5.65 3.56 17.80
N PRO A 145 5.64 3.33 19.13
CA PRO A 145 6.25 2.13 19.69
C PRO A 145 5.63 0.82 19.18
N ILE A 146 4.32 0.80 18.94
CA ILE A 146 3.60 -0.37 18.42
C ILE A 146 4.03 -0.65 16.98
N ILE A 147 4.17 0.39 16.16
CA ILE A 147 4.68 0.27 14.79
C ILE A 147 6.10 -0.29 14.80
N THR A 148 6.98 0.27 15.63
CA THR A 148 8.38 -0.17 15.75
C THR A 148 8.46 -1.63 16.18
N LEU A 149 7.73 -2.02 17.23
CA LEU A 149 7.69 -3.40 17.70
C LEU A 149 7.18 -4.35 16.60
N PHE A 150 6.11 -3.98 15.90
CA PHE A 150 5.56 -4.78 14.81
C PHE A 150 6.56 -5.00 13.67
N VAL A 151 7.29 -3.96 13.27
CA VAL A 151 8.31 -4.08 12.22
C VAL A 151 9.46 -4.97 12.68
N ILE A 152 9.94 -4.81 13.92
CA ILE A 152 11.02 -5.64 14.48
C ILE A 152 10.58 -7.12 14.52
N LEU A 153 9.38 -7.41 15.03
CA LEU A 153 8.86 -8.77 15.08
C LEU A 153 8.70 -9.37 13.68
N SER A 154 8.19 -8.58 12.72
CA SER A 154 8.05 -9.03 11.33
C SER A 154 9.39 -9.36 10.68
N LEU A 155 10.43 -8.56 10.98
CA LEU A 155 11.79 -8.81 10.53
C LEU A 155 12.38 -10.08 11.16
N LEU A 156 12.20 -10.27 12.47
CA LEU A 156 12.68 -11.46 13.17
C LEU A 156 12.05 -12.73 12.60
N VAL A 157 10.74 -12.72 12.33
CA VAL A 157 10.04 -13.83 11.69
C VAL A 157 10.65 -14.12 10.31
N LEU A 158 10.86 -13.09 9.48
CA LEU A 158 11.45 -13.26 8.15
C LEU A 158 12.87 -13.86 8.21
N VAL A 159 13.72 -13.35 9.10
CA VAL A 159 15.08 -13.87 9.28
C VAL A 159 15.05 -15.33 9.74
N ALA A 160 14.20 -15.66 10.72
CA ALA A 160 14.03 -17.02 11.21
C ALA A 160 13.54 -17.97 10.10
N THR A 161 12.57 -17.53 9.28
CA THR A 161 12.06 -18.30 8.14
C THR A 161 13.15 -18.57 7.10
N ILE A 162 13.94 -17.55 6.73
CA ILE A 162 15.04 -17.72 5.77
C ILE A 162 16.09 -18.68 6.34
N TRP A 163 16.45 -18.52 7.61
CA TRP A 163 17.44 -19.38 8.26
C TRP A 163 16.99 -20.84 8.30
N PHE A 164 15.73 -21.11 8.66
CA PHE A 164 15.18 -22.47 8.68
C PHE A 164 15.12 -23.13 7.30
N THR A 165 14.71 -22.37 6.27
CA THR A 165 14.54 -22.90 4.91
C THR A 165 15.83 -23.01 4.09
N THR A 166 16.97 -22.56 4.62
CA THR A 166 18.29 -22.65 3.96
C THR A 166 19.27 -23.58 4.64
N LYS A 167 18.99 -24.03 5.88
CA LYS A 167 19.88 -24.89 6.68
C LYS A 167 19.41 -26.35 6.81
N LEU A 168 18.24 -26.67 6.24
CA LEU A 168 17.70 -28.02 6.08
C LEU A 168 17.77 -28.39 4.60
#